data_AF-A0A542M2G9-F1
#
_entry.id   AF-A0A542M2G9-F1
#
_cell.length_a   1.000
_cell.length_b   1.000
_cell.length_c   1.000
_cell.angle_alpha   90.00
_cell.angle_beta   90.00
_cell.angle_gamma   90.00
#
_symmetry.space_group_name_H-M   'P 1'
#
loop_
_entity.id
_entity.type
_entity.pdbx_description
1 polymer ?
#
loop_
_entity_poly.entity_id
_entity_poly.type
_entity_poly.pdbx_seq_one_letter_code
_entity_poly.pdbx_strand_id
1 'polypeptide(L)'
;MNRSNELTQPADPLAALRTATDSRHQQLDSGLPIGAPDASLDDYARHLRMLQAWLAPLQPWLSGFEDGPYFDQRARLALIDADLAEPGMPAAAPDALATAPQPAWPRDASAAWRWGVCYVIEGSQLGGAVLYKRLAERLAPHPLRYLKGEDAGPGPRWRSFMQGVREQVRTPDAIRDACAGACAAFDAILALAPHAAAPACSASAEKRA
;
A
#
# COMPACT_ATOMS: atom_id res chain seq x y z
N MET A 1 43.15 -6.46 29.45
CA MET A 1 42.00 -7.16 30.04
C MET A 1 40.71 -6.50 29.55
N ASN A 2 39.78 -7.34 29.09
CA ASN A 2 38.36 -7.12 28.79
C ASN A 2 37.98 -6.17 27.64
N ARG A 3 37.99 -6.72 26.42
CA ARG A 3 36.99 -6.39 25.40
C ARG A 3 35.64 -6.81 25.94
N SER A 4 34.83 -5.85 26.38
CA SER A 4 33.40 -6.08 26.56
C SER A 4 32.82 -6.35 25.19
N ASN A 5 32.52 -7.62 24.94
CA ASN A 5 31.67 -8.10 23.88
C ASN A 5 30.28 -7.50 24.13
N GLU A 6 30.05 -6.26 23.69
CA GLU A 6 28.71 -5.76 23.44
C GLU A 6 28.15 -6.68 22.35
N LEU A 7 27.44 -7.71 22.79
CA LEU A 7 26.54 -8.47 21.93
C LEU A 7 25.49 -7.47 21.46
N THR A 8 25.80 -6.74 20.38
CA THR A 8 24.87 -5.83 19.72
C THR A 8 23.64 -6.67 19.42
N GLN A 9 22.58 -6.51 20.21
CA GLN A 9 21.34 -7.18 19.89
C GLN A 9 20.96 -6.75 18.47
N PRO A 10 20.65 -7.69 17.58
CA PRO A 10 20.18 -7.32 16.26
C PRO A 10 18.97 -6.39 16.44
N ALA A 11 19.00 -5.23 15.79
CA ALA A 11 17.93 -4.25 15.87
C ALA A 11 16.58 -4.92 15.57
N ASP A 12 15.50 -4.56 16.28
CA ASP A 12 14.17 -5.13 16.00
C ASP A 12 13.81 -4.83 14.53
N PRO A 13 13.65 -5.86 13.67
CA PRO A 13 13.38 -5.65 12.24
C PRO A 13 12.13 -4.79 12.02
N LEU A 14 11.12 -4.90 12.89
CA LEU A 14 9.91 -4.09 12.78
C LEU A 14 10.14 -2.62 13.15
N ALA A 15 11.04 -2.33 14.09
CA ALA A 15 11.41 -0.95 14.39
C ALA A 15 12.20 -0.33 13.24
N ALA A 16 13.14 -1.09 12.66
CA ALA A 16 13.90 -0.67 11.49
C ALA A 16 13.00 -0.41 10.27
N LEU A 17 12.06 -1.32 9.98
CA LEU A 17 11.08 -1.15 8.90
C LEU A 17 10.25 0.12 9.08
N ARG A 18 9.67 0.34 10.26
CA ARG A 18 8.88 1.55 10.55
C ARG A 18 9.69 2.81 10.31
N THR A 19 10.90 2.90 10.87
CA THR A 19 11.79 4.05 10.69
C THR A 19 12.15 4.28 9.23
N ALA A 20 12.48 3.22 8.49
CA ALA A 20 12.87 3.32 7.08
C ALA A 20 11.72 3.81 6.19
N THR A 21 10.47 3.46 6.53
CA THR A 21 9.30 3.78 5.71
C THR A 21 8.48 4.98 6.18
N ASP A 22 8.80 5.57 7.34
CA ASP A 22 7.97 6.60 8.00
C ASP A 22 7.63 7.79 7.08
N SER A 23 8.64 8.39 6.46
CA SER A 23 8.45 9.55 5.56
C SER A 23 7.61 9.21 4.33
N ARG A 24 7.82 8.05 3.72
CA ARG A 24 7.05 7.57 2.56
C ARG A 24 5.61 7.25 2.93
N HIS A 25 5.39 6.65 4.09
CA HIS A 25 4.06 6.40 4.62
C HIS A 25 3.32 7.72 4.85
N GLN A 26 3.95 8.71 5.48
CA GLN A 26 3.36 10.04 5.68
C GLN A 26 3.06 10.76 4.36
N GLN A 27 3.96 10.69 3.39
CA GLN A 27 3.74 11.25 2.06
C GLN A 27 2.54 10.60 1.36
N LEU A 28 2.42 9.27 1.41
CA LEU A 28 1.30 8.56 0.81
C LEU A 28 -0.02 8.89 1.54
N ASP A 29 -0.04 8.85 2.87
CA ASP A 29 -1.24 9.08 3.68
C ASP A 29 -1.78 10.51 3.50
N SER A 30 -0.90 11.51 3.46
CA SER A 30 -1.28 12.92 3.28
C SER A 30 -1.58 13.31 1.83
N GLY A 31 -1.03 12.58 0.86
CA GLY A 31 -1.14 12.91 -0.57
C GLY A 31 -2.37 12.33 -1.27
N LEU A 32 -3.05 11.35 -0.66
CA LEU A 32 -4.15 10.63 -1.32
C LEU A 32 -5.50 11.35 -1.14
N PRO A 33 -6.22 11.67 -2.23
CA PRO A 33 -7.54 12.31 -2.15
C PRO A 33 -8.59 11.52 -1.36
N ILE A 34 -8.49 10.18 -1.32
CA ILE A 34 -9.38 9.33 -0.52
C ILE A 34 -9.27 9.57 0.99
N GLY A 35 -8.16 10.20 1.43
CA GLY A 35 -7.94 10.60 2.82
C GLY A 35 -8.67 11.89 3.22
N ALA A 36 -9.21 12.63 2.26
CA ALA A 36 -9.93 13.88 2.52
C ALA A 36 -11.23 13.66 3.32
N PRO A 37 -11.62 14.60 4.21
CA PRO A 37 -12.86 14.48 4.98
C PRO A 37 -14.12 14.27 4.13
N ASP A 38 -14.14 14.87 2.94
CA ASP A 38 -15.24 14.86 1.97
C ASP A 38 -14.98 13.92 0.77
N ALA A 39 -14.03 12.99 0.90
CA ALA A 39 -13.70 12.03 -0.17
C ALA A 39 -14.94 11.37 -0.78
N SER A 40 -14.96 11.36 -2.11
CA SER A 40 -16.09 10.96 -2.95
C SER A 40 -15.95 9.54 -3.51
N LEU A 41 -16.97 9.07 -4.22
CA LEU A 41 -16.90 7.80 -4.94
C LEU A 41 -15.85 7.83 -6.07
N ASP A 42 -15.59 9.00 -6.67
CA ASP A 42 -14.52 9.17 -7.66
C ASP A 42 -13.12 9.04 -7.03
N ASP A 43 -12.92 9.61 -5.84
CA ASP A 43 -11.68 9.42 -5.08
C ASP A 43 -11.47 7.95 -4.75
N TYR A 44 -12.55 7.24 -4.39
CA TYR A 44 -12.49 5.82 -4.11
C TYR A 44 -12.15 5.00 -5.36
N ALA A 45 -12.79 5.29 -6.50
CA ALA A 45 -12.49 4.63 -7.76
C ALA A 45 -11.04 4.84 -8.21
N ARG A 46 -10.51 6.07 -8.06
CA ARG A 46 -9.09 6.36 -8.31
C ARG A 46 -8.16 5.58 -7.37
N HIS A 47 -8.50 5.51 -6.10
CA HIS A 47 -7.74 4.75 -5.11
C HIS A 47 -7.69 3.25 -5.43
N LEU A 48 -8.83 2.65 -5.80
CA LEU A 48 -8.91 1.25 -6.20
C LEU A 48 -8.07 0.94 -7.43
N ARG A 49 -8.09 1.80 -8.46
CA ARG A 49 -7.28 1.60 -9.67
C ARG A 49 -5.79 1.70 -9.39
N MET A 50 -5.37 2.64 -8.54
CA MET A 50 -3.99 2.75 -8.07
C MET A 50 -3.55 1.45 -7.36
N LEU A 51 -4.37 0.94 -6.43
CA LEU A 51 -4.10 -0.31 -5.72
C LEU A 51 -4.08 -1.52 -6.65
N GLN A 52 -4.99 -1.59 -7.62
CA GLN A 52 -5.03 -2.65 -8.62
C GLN A 52 -3.73 -2.64 -9.45
N ALA A 53 -3.33 -1.48 -9.97
CA ALA A 53 -2.11 -1.31 -10.76
C ALA A 53 -0.85 -1.65 -9.95
N TRP A 54 -0.87 -1.43 -8.63
CA TRP A 54 0.24 -1.77 -7.74
C TRP A 54 0.28 -3.27 -7.39
N LEU A 55 -0.85 -3.87 -7.00
CA LEU A 55 -0.92 -5.27 -6.53
C LEU A 55 -0.87 -6.29 -7.66
N ALA A 56 -1.43 -5.98 -8.83
CA ALA A 56 -1.50 -6.91 -9.96
C ALA A 56 -0.13 -7.44 -10.42
N PRO A 57 0.93 -6.62 -10.61
CA PRO A 57 2.26 -7.12 -10.98
C PRO A 57 2.98 -7.81 -9.82
N LEU A 58 2.68 -7.46 -8.57
CA LEU A 58 3.27 -8.07 -7.37
C LEU A 58 2.81 -9.54 -7.19
N GLN A 59 1.57 -9.86 -7.56
CA GLN A 59 1.02 -11.21 -7.46
C GLN A 59 1.85 -12.28 -8.19
N PRO A 60 2.07 -12.21 -9.51
CA PRO A 60 2.85 -13.21 -10.21
C PRO A 60 4.33 -13.17 -9.78
N TRP A 61 4.89 -11.99 -9.49
CA TRP A 61 6.28 -11.87 -9.04
C TRP A 61 6.53 -12.60 -7.72
N LEU A 62 5.75 -12.33 -6.67
CA LEU A 62 5.92 -12.99 -5.36
C LEU A 62 5.58 -14.48 -5.40
N SER A 63 4.63 -14.89 -6.24
CA SER A 63 4.30 -16.32 -6.42
C SER A 63 5.40 -17.13 -7.12
N GLY A 64 6.36 -16.46 -7.76
CA GLY A 64 7.51 -17.11 -8.40
C GLY A 64 8.62 -17.53 -7.44
N PHE A 65 8.50 -17.24 -6.14
CA PHE A 65 9.49 -17.58 -5.12
C PHE A 65 8.88 -18.54 -4.10
N GLU A 66 9.68 -19.53 -3.69
CA GLU A 66 9.30 -20.50 -2.66
C GLU A 66 9.88 -20.13 -1.27
N ASP A 67 10.88 -19.25 -1.24
CA ASP A 67 11.59 -18.77 -0.06
C ASP A 67 11.08 -17.37 0.34
N GLY A 68 9.99 -17.31 1.10
CA GLY A 68 9.40 -16.02 1.51
C GLY A 68 8.08 -16.15 2.26
N PRO A 69 7.43 -15.02 2.59
CA PRO A 69 6.08 -15.05 3.14
C PRO A 69 5.10 -15.66 2.15
N TYR A 70 4.19 -16.51 2.62
CA TYR A 70 3.06 -16.95 1.79
C TYR A 70 2.26 -15.73 1.31
N PHE A 71 2.06 -15.66 -0.01
CA PHE A 71 1.47 -14.48 -0.64
C PHE A 71 0.43 -14.87 -1.68
N ASP A 72 -0.82 -14.55 -1.38
CA ASP A 72 -1.94 -14.60 -2.33
C ASP A 72 -2.83 -13.37 -2.15
N GLN A 73 -2.86 -12.53 -3.17
CA GLN A 73 -3.67 -11.32 -3.30
C GLN A 73 -4.82 -11.49 -4.29
N ARG A 74 -5.01 -12.67 -4.89
CA ARG A 74 -6.08 -12.89 -5.88
C ARG A 74 -7.45 -12.54 -5.30
N ALA A 75 -7.69 -12.91 -4.05
CA ALA A 75 -8.91 -12.54 -3.34
C ALA A 75 -9.05 -11.01 -3.20
N ARG A 76 -7.99 -10.31 -2.81
CA ARG A 76 -7.99 -8.84 -2.68
C ARG A 76 -8.19 -8.15 -4.03
N LEU A 77 -7.51 -8.61 -5.08
CA LEU A 77 -7.71 -8.13 -6.46
C LEU A 77 -9.15 -8.36 -6.92
N ALA A 78 -9.74 -9.52 -6.65
CA ALA A 78 -11.13 -9.79 -6.98
C ALA A 78 -12.12 -8.87 -6.24
N LEU A 79 -11.83 -8.48 -4.99
CA LEU A 79 -12.63 -7.48 -4.28
C LEU A 79 -12.52 -6.09 -4.92
N ILE A 80 -11.31 -5.70 -5.35
CA ILE A 80 -11.11 -4.44 -6.09
C ILE A 80 -11.91 -4.47 -7.38
N ASP A 81 -11.82 -5.56 -8.15
CA ASP A 81 -12.55 -5.72 -9.41
C ASP A 81 -14.07 -5.67 -9.20
N ALA A 82 -14.56 -6.34 -8.15
CA ALA A 82 -15.98 -6.35 -7.81
C ALA A 82 -16.50 -4.96 -7.43
N ASP A 83 -15.73 -4.19 -6.64
CA ASP A 83 -16.09 -2.81 -6.31
C ASP A 83 -16.04 -1.90 -7.54
N LEU A 84 -15.01 -2.02 -8.39
CA LEU A 84 -14.92 -1.24 -9.64
C LEU A 84 -16.05 -1.56 -10.64
N ALA A 85 -16.67 -2.74 -10.54
CA ALA A 85 -17.78 -3.18 -11.38
C ALA A 85 -19.16 -2.76 -10.84
N GLU A 86 -19.25 -2.14 -9.67
CA GLU A 86 -20.53 -1.69 -9.11
C GLU A 86 -21.21 -0.62 -9.98
N PRO A 87 -22.55 -0.66 -10.12
CA PRO A 87 -23.29 0.37 -10.83
C PRO A 87 -23.02 1.77 -10.26
N GLY A 88 -22.76 2.73 -11.15
CA GLY A 88 -22.45 4.10 -10.77
C GLY A 88 -20.98 4.37 -10.45
N MET A 89 -20.10 3.35 -10.54
CA MET A 89 -18.67 3.61 -10.46
C MET A 89 -18.18 4.49 -11.61
N PRO A 90 -17.47 5.59 -11.33
CA PRO A 90 -16.92 6.46 -12.37
C PRO A 90 -16.00 5.67 -13.30
N ALA A 91 -16.12 5.88 -14.61
CA ALA A 91 -15.25 5.26 -15.59
C ALA A 91 -13.78 5.67 -15.39
N ALA A 92 -12.84 4.85 -15.86
CA ALA A 92 -11.44 5.23 -15.84
C ALA A 92 -11.21 6.43 -16.77
N ALA A 93 -10.52 7.47 -16.29
CA ALA A 93 -9.99 8.50 -17.17
C ALA A 93 -8.94 7.84 -18.09
N PRO A 94 -8.98 8.09 -19.42
CA PRO A 94 -8.18 7.35 -20.40
C PRO A 94 -6.65 7.34 -20.18
N ASP A 95 -6.06 8.27 -19.43
CA ASP A 95 -4.59 8.47 -19.47
C ASP A 95 -3.85 8.42 -18.13
N ALA A 96 -4.52 8.36 -16.98
CA ALA A 96 -3.84 8.64 -15.70
C ALA A 96 -2.88 7.53 -15.21
N LEU A 97 -3.16 6.26 -15.51
CA LEU A 97 -2.34 5.12 -15.06
C LEU A 97 -1.59 4.42 -16.20
N ALA A 98 -1.99 4.65 -17.46
CA ALA A 98 -1.39 4.00 -18.62
C ALA A 98 0.05 4.46 -18.89
N THR A 99 0.40 5.68 -18.45
CA THR A 99 1.74 6.27 -18.64
C THR A 99 2.64 6.13 -17.41
N ALA A 100 2.13 5.61 -16.29
CA ALA A 100 2.92 5.45 -15.08
C ALA A 100 3.98 4.34 -15.29
N PRO A 101 5.26 4.57 -14.94
CA PRO A 101 6.26 3.53 -15.02
C PRO A 101 5.84 2.35 -14.15
N GLN A 102 5.69 1.18 -14.75
CA GLN A 102 5.45 -0.05 -14.00
C GLN A 102 6.72 -0.40 -13.22
N PRO A 103 6.62 -0.60 -11.89
CA PRO A 103 7.79 -0.95 -11.09
C PRO A 103 8.35 -2.30 -11.56
N ALA A 104 9.60 -2.29 -12.01
CA ALA A 104 10.31 -3.52 -12.37
C ALA A 104 10.81 -4.20 -11.10
N TRP A 105 10.10 -5.23 -10.64
CA TRP A 105 10.51 -5.98 -9.46
C TRP A 105 11.71 -6.88 -9.75
N PRO A 106 12.79 -6.81 -8.94
CA PRO A 106 14.01 -7.57 -9.19
C PRO A 106 13.79 -9.09 -9.08
N ARG A 107 14.36 -9.84 -10.03
CA ARG A 107 14.30 -11.32 -10.04
C ARG A 107 15.24 -11.97 -9.02
N ASP A 108 16.31 -11.27 -8.67
CA ASP A 108 17.37 -11.66 -7.75
C ASP A 108 17.17 -11.05 -6.35
N ALA A 109 15.97 -10.53 -6.05
CA ALA A 109 15.62 -10.07 -4.71
C ALA A 109 15.89 -11.15 -3.66
N SER A 110 16.43 -10.78 -2.51
CA SER A 110 16.56 -11.70 -1.38
C SER A 110 15.19 -12.00 -0.75
N ALA A 111 15.08 -13.10 0.01
CA ALA A 111 13.88 -13.39 0.80
C ALA A 111 13.53 -12.25 1.75
N ALA A 112 14.54 -11.64 2.39
CA ALA A 112 14.34 -10.51 3.29
C ALA A 112 13.78 -9.28 2.57
N TRP A 113 14.26 -8.97 1.37
CA TRP A 113 13.69 -7.92 0.52
C TRP A 113 12.19 -8.14 0.25
N ARG A 114 11.79 -9.38 -0.09
CA ARG A 114 10.39 -9.74 -0.30
C ARG A 114 9.55 -9.62 0.98
N TRP A 115 10.08 -9.98 2.15
CA TRP A 115 9.42 -9.72 3.43
C TRP A 115 9.15 -8.22 3.65
N GLY A 116 10.08 -7.35 3.25
CA GLY A 116 9.90 -5.91 3.23
C GLY A 116 8.76 -5.44 2.33
N VAL A 117 8.67 -5.98 1.12
CA VAL A 117 7.55 -5.67 0.21
C VAL A 117 6.21 -6.12 0.80
N CYS A 118 6.13 -7.34 1.33
CA CYS A 118 4.93 -7.85 1.96
C CYS A 118 4.54 -7.08 3.23
N TYR A 119 5.50 -6.49 3.94
CA TYR A 119 5.21 -5.62 5.09
C TYR A 119 4.34 -4.42 4.70
N VAL A 120 4.64 -3.79 3.56
CA VAL A 120 3.84 -2.66 3.05
C VAL A 120 2.45 -3.13 2.61
N ILE A 121 2.38 -4.28 1.92
CA ILE A 121 1.11 -4.83 1.41
C ILE A 121 0.19 -5.23 2.56
N GLU A 122 0.68 -5.97 3.55
CA GLU A 122 -0.12 -6.36 4.71
C GLU A 122 -0.46 -5.16 5.60
N GLY A 123 0.45 -4.19 5.72
CA GLY A 123 0.21 -2.93 6.46
C GLY A 123 -0.89 -2.07 5.83
N SER A 124 -0.98 -2.03 4.50
CA SER A 124 -2.01 -1.26 3.77
C SER A 124 -3.44 -1.62 4.17
N GLN A 125 -3.67 -2.87 4.59
CA GLN A 125 -4.99 -3.36 4.99
C GLN A 125 -5.47 -2.72 6.30
N LEU A 126 -4.55 -2.32 7.18
CA LEU A 126 -4.88 -1.57 8.39
C LEU A 126 -5.44 -0.18 8.04
N GLY A 127 -4.79 0.51 7.10
CA GLY A 127 -5.25 1.79 6.56
C GLY A 127 -6.61 1.65 5.87
N GLY A 128 -6.79 0.58 5.08
CA GLY A 128 -8.07 0.26 4.44
C GLY A 128 -9.23 0.14 5.44
N ALA A 129 -9.02 -0.53 6.58
CA ALA A 129 -10.03 -0.64 7.63
C ALA A 129 -10.36 0.71 8.30
N VAL A 130 -9.40 1.63 8.40
CA VAL A 130 -9.64 3.00 8.87
C VAL A 130 -10.48 3.77 7.85
N LEU A 131 -10.14 3.67 6.56
CA LEU A 131 -10.91 4.29 5.47
C LEU A 131 -12.34 3.74 5.43
N TYR A 132 -12.54 2.42 5.57
CA TYR A 132 -13.87 1.83 5.60
C TYR A 132 -14.77 2.46 6.66
N LYS A 133 -14.27 2.58 7.90
CA LYS A 133 -15.03 3.21 9.00
C LYS A 133 -15.42 4.65 8.70
N ARG A 134 -14.61 5.39 7.93
CA ARG A 134 -14.87 6.80 7.59
C ARG A 134 -15.82 6.95 6.40
N LEU A 135 -15.78 6.00 5.46
CA LEU A 135 -16.42 6.13 4.15
C LEU A 135 -17.70 5.31 3.99
N ALA A 136 -17.89 4.24 4.75
CA ALA A 136 -18.99 3.29 4.54
C ALA A 136 -20.38 3.93 4.56
N GLU A 137 -20.66 4.80 5.53
CA GLU A 137 -21.96 5.48 5.62
C GLU A 137 -22.13 6.51 4.51
N ARG A 138 -21.06 7.21 4.13
CA ARG A 138 -21.10 8.32 3.18
C ARG A 138 -21.24 7.85 1.73
N LEU A 139 -20.55 6.76 1.39
CA LEU A 139 -20.53 6.21 0.05
C LEU A 139 -21.62 5.14 -0.16
N ALA A 140 -22.46 4.89 0.85
CA ALA A 140 -23.64 4.06 0.69
C ALA A 140 -24.52 4.56 -0.49
N PRO A 141 -25.09 3.65 -1.31
CA PRO A 141 -25.18 2.20 -1.08
C PRO A 141 -23.97 1.38 -1.60
N HIS A 142 -22.87 2.01 -2.00
CA HIS A 142 -21.70 1.28 -2.48
C HIS A 142 -21.10 0.38 -1.37
N PRO A 143 -20.76 -0.89 -1.65
CA PRO A 143 -20.40 -1.87 -0.63
C PRO A 143 -18.99 -1.73 -0.04
N LEU A 144 -18.05 -1.13 -0.79
CA LEU A 144 -16.64 -0.93 -0.36
C LEU A 144 -15.96 -2.23 0.10
N ARG A 145 -16.20 -3.34 -0.62
CA ARG A 145 -15.80 -4.69 -0.21
C ARG A 145 -14.31 -4.80 0.06
N TYR A 146 -13.48 -4.16 -0.76
CA TYR A 146 -12.03 -4.14 -0.59
C TYR A 146 -11.61 -3.49 0.75
N LEU A 147 -12.18 -2.34 1.09
CA LEU A 147 -11.84 -1.63 2.34
C LEU A 147 -12.42 -2.33 3.57
N LYS A 148 -13.60 -2.95 3.42
CA LYS A 148 -14.20 -3.78 4.46
C LYS A 148 -13.27 -4.93 4.85
N GLY A 149 -12.68 -5.58 3.85
CA GLY A 149 -11.82 -6.74 4.03
C GLY A 149 -12.59 -7.93 4.64
N GLU A 150 -11.87 -8.80 5.34
CA GLU A 150 -12.43 -9.95 6.05
C GLU A 150 -13.16 -9.53 7.33
N ASP A 151 -14.19 -10.27 7.74
CA ASP A 151 -15.01 -9.94 8.92
C ASP A 151 -14.20 -9.93 10.24
N ALA A 152 -13.13 -10.72 10.33
CA ALA A 152 -12.20 -10.72 11.47
C ALA A 152 -11.31 -9.45 11.53
N GLY A 153 -11.35 -8.63 10.48
CA GLY A 153 -10.50 -7.46 10.29
C GLY A 153 -9.02 -7.83 10.01
N PRO A 154 -8.18 -6.84 9.67
CA PRO A 154 -6.77 -7.08 9.33
C PRO A 154 -5.88 -7.44 10.53
N GLY A 155 -6.34 -7.19 11.77
CA GLY A 155 -5.53 -7.28 12.98
C GLY A 155 -4.88 -8.64 13.25
N PRO A 156 -5.63 -9.76 13.23
CA PRO A 156 -5.06 -11.09 13.43
C PRO A 156 -3.98 -11.42 12.39
N ARG A 157 -4.27 -11.21 11.11
CA ARG A 157 -3.33 -11.46 10.00
C ARG A 157 -2.08 -10.59 10.12
N TRP A 158 -2.24 -9.31 10.46
CA TRP A 158 -1.13 -8.39 10.69
C TRP A 158 -0.20 -8.84 11.83
N ARG A 159 -0.77 -9.29 12.96
CA ARG A 159 0.03 -9.80 14.09
C ARG A 159 0.83 -11.04 13.70
N SER A 160 0.21 -12.01 13.04
CA SER A 160 0.90 -13.21 12.56
C SER A 160 1.99 -12.87 11.54
N PHE A 161 1.74 -11.93 10.65
CA PHE A 161 2.74 -11.46 9.69
C PHE A 161 3.94 -10.79 10.39
N MET A 162 3.70 -9.89 11.35
CA MET A 162 4.76 -9.25 12.13
C MET A 162 5.62 -10.26 12.90
N GLN A 163 5.03 -11.33 13.41
CA GLN A 163 5.78 -12.42 14.02
C GLN A 163 6.68 -13.11 12.99
N GLY A 164 6.15 -13.44 11.80
CA GLY A 164 6.92 -14.00 10.70
C GLY A 164 8.13 -13.14 10.31
N VAL A 165 7.96 -11.81 10.25
CA VAL A 165 9.09 -10.89 9.98
C VAL A 165 10.20 -11.04 11.04
N ARG A 166 9.85 -11.07 12.32
CA ARG A 166 10.85 -11.26 13.40
C ARG A 166 11.53 -12.62 13.35
N GLU A 167 10.79 -13.64 12.92
CA GLU A 167 11.31 -15.00 12.81
C GLU A 167 12.21 -15.20 11.59
N GLN A 168 12.01 -14.46 10.50
CA GLN A 168 12.74 -14.67 9.24
C GLN A 168 13.82 -13.62 8.97
N VAL A 169 13.63 -12.38 9.45
CA VAL A 169 14.55 -11.25 9.22
C VAL A 169 15.39 -11.01 10.48
N ARG A 170 16.48 -11.78 10.63
CA ARG A 170 17.27 -11.82 11.89
C ARG A 170 18.63 -11.14 11.83
N THR A 171 19.27 -11.12 10.67
CA THR A 171 20.64 -10.59 10.53
C THR A 171 20.60 -9.10 10.17
N PRO A 172 21.64 -8.32 10.51
CA PRO A 172 21.73 -6.92 10.09
C PRO A 172 21.58 -6.73 8.57
N ASP A 173 22.15 -7.62 7.77
CA ASP A 173 22.05 -7.58 6.31
C ASP A 173 20.61 -7.85 5.85
N ALA A 174 19.93 -8.86 6.42
CA ALA A 174 18.53 -9.13 6.12
C ALA A 174 17.62 -7.95 6.52
N ILE A 175 17.89 -7.29 7.64
CA ILE A 175 17.15 -6.10 8.07
C ILE A 175 17.30 -4.97 7.04
N ARG A 176 18.53 -4.71 6.57
CA ARG A 176 18.77 -3.70 5.52
C ARG A 176 18.01 -4.04 4.24
N ASP A 177 18.08 -5.29 3.80
CA ASP A 177 17.37 -5.76 2.59
C ASP A 177 15.86 -5.62 2.73
N ALA A 178 15.29 -5.99 3.88
CA ALA A 178 13.86 -5.83 4.15
C ALA A 178 13.45 -4.36 4.15
N CYS A 179 14.26 -3.48 4.75
CA CYS A 179 13.99 -2.04 4.71
C CYS A 179 14.01 -1.49 3.28
N ALA A 180 14.98 -1.92 2.48
CA ALA A 180 15.11 -1.48 1.09
C ALA A 180 13.94 -2.01 0.23
N GLY A 181 13.50 -3.25 0.43
CA GLY A 181 12.30 -3.80 -0.21
C GLY A 181 11.02 -3.07 0.19
N ALA A 182 10.87 -2.71 1.47
CA ALA A 182 9.73 -1.92 1.91
C ALA A 182 9.74 -0.50 1.31
N CYS A 183 10.90 0.16 1.25
CA CYS A 183 11.05 1.45 0.60
C CYS A 183 10.68 1.38 -0.89
N ALA A 184 11.16 0.36 -1.61
CA ALA A 184 10.82 0.15 -3.02
C ALA A 184 9.31 -0.09 -3.22
N ALA A 185 8.66 -0.82 -2.30
CA ALA A 185 7.21 -1.03 -2.33
C ALA A 185 6.42 0.28 -2.18
N PHE A 186 6.85 1.16 -1.30
CA PHE A 186 6.28 2.49 -1.15
C PHE A 186 6.56 3.41 -2.36
N ASP A 187 7.80 3.41 -2.88
CA ASP A 187 8.16 4.22 -4.05
C ASP A 187 7.32 3.82 -5.27
N ALA A 188 7.08 2.51 -5.43
CA ALA A 188 6.21 1.96 -6.47
C ALA A 188 4.75 2.46 -6.38
N ILE A 189 4.13 2.46 -5.19
CA ILE A 189 2.75 2.95 -5.06
C ILE A 189 2.66 4.48 -5.12
N LEU A 190 3.68 5.20 -4.62
CA LEU A 190 3.78 6.65 -4.74
C LEU A 190 3.88 7.11 -6.20
N ALA A 191 4.59 6.36 -7.04
CA ALA A 191 4.67 6.65 -8.48
C ALA A 191 3.32 6.47 -9.21
N LEU A 192 2.41 5.67 -8.65
CA LEU A 192 1.05 5.46 -9.15
C LEU A 192 0.03 6.42 -8.52
N ALA A 193 0.39 7.12 -7.45
CA ALA A 193 -0.51 7.98 -6.74
C ALA A 193 -0.94 9.15 -7.63
N PRO A 194 -2.26 9.44 -7.75
CA PRO A 194 -2.70 10.60 -8.48
C PRO A 194 -2.13 11.83 -7.78
N HIS A 195 -1.39 12.67 -8.52
CA HIS A 195 -0.98 13.96 -8.00
C HIS A 195 -2.26 14.75 -7.69
N ALA A 196 -2.38 15.32 -6.50
CA ALA A 196 -3.49 16.19 -6.17
C ALA A 196 -3.59 17.26 -7.27
N ALA A 197 -4.71 17.29 -7.99
CA ALA A 197 -4.94 18.33 -8.98
C ALA A 197 -4.85 19.68 -8.25
N ALA A 198 -4.02 20.59 -8.75
CA ALA A 198 -4.04 21.97 -8.27
C ALA A 198 -5.49 22.49 -8.39
N PRO A 199 -6.00 23.23 -7.39
CA PRO A 199 -7.37 23.74 -7.44
C PRO A 199 -7.55 24.52 -8.73
N ALA A 200 -8.60 24.18 -9.49
CA ALA A 200 -8.96 24.89 -10.71
C ALA A 200 -9.10 26.38 -10.35
N CYS A 201 -8.20 27.21 -10.87
CA CYS A 201 -8.28 28.65 -10.74
C CYS A 201 -9.60 29.07 -11.40
N SER A 202 -10.63 29.34 -10.59
CA SER A 202 -11.88 29.88 -11.08
C SER A 202 -11.58 31.29 -11.60
N ALA A 203 -11.47 31.39 -12.92
CA ALA A 203 -11.46 32.67 -13.60
C ALA A 203 -12.80 33.35 -13.30
N SER A 204 -12.79 34.25 -12.32
CA SER A 204 -13.88 35.19 -12.10
C SER A 204 -13.92 36.10 -13.32
N ALA A 205 -14.85 35.83 -14.23
CA ALA A 205 -15.19 36.76 -15.30
C ALA A 205 -15.77 38.02 -14.65
N GLU A 206 -14.95 39.07 -14.63
CA GLU A 206 -15.33 40.42 -14.24
C GLU A 206 -16.54 40.89 -15.06
N LYS A 207 -17.58 41.33 -14.34
CA LYS A 207 -18.56 42.27 -14.86
C LYS A 207 -17.88 43.58 -15.24
N ARG A 208 -17.99 43.98 -16.51
CA ARG A 208 -17.96 45.34 -17.08
C ARG A 208 -18.29 45.17 -18.58
N ALA A 209 -19.28 45.79 -19.20
CA ALA A 209 -19.99 47.05 -18.97
C ALA A 209 -21.50 46.91 -19.23
#